data_AF-A0A5M5BVU8-F1
#
_entry.id   AF-A0A5M5BVU8-F1
#
_cell.length_a   1.000
_cell.length_b   1.000
_cell.length_c   1.000
_cell.angle_alpha   90.00
_cell.angle_beta   90.00
_cell.angle_gamma   90.00
#
_symmetry.space_group_name_H-M   'P 1'
#
loop_
_entity.id
_entity.type
_entity.pdbx_description
1 polymer ?
#
loop_
_entity_poly.entity_id
_entity_poly.type
_entity_poly.pdbx_seq_one_letter_code
_entity_poly.pdbx_strand_id
1 'polypeptide(L)'
;MRTPAYLCLLLTCMLISCTPTQEKHEIDYTSYVNPFIGTDFTGNTYPGAQAPFGMVQLSPDNGLPGWDRISGYFYPDSTIAGFSHTHLSGTGAGDLYDISFMPVTLPYKEAEAPLGIHSKFSHKDESAHAGYYQVR
;
A
#
# COMPACT_ATOMS: atom_id res chain seq x y z
N MET A 1 15.28 -44.61 -49.08
CA MET A 1 15.90 -43.28 -48.91
C MET A 1 15.17 -42.41 -47.85
N ARG A 2 14.58 -42.96 -46.78
CA ARG A 2 13.78 -42.20 -45.79
C ARG A 2 14.45 -42.04 -44.41
N THR A 3 15.54 -42.75 -44.15
CA THR A 3 16.30 -42.73 -42.90
C THR A 3 17.01 -41.41 -42.53
N PRO A 4 17.53 -40.57 -43.46
CA PRO A 4 18.24 -39.35 -43.04
C PRO A 4 17.30 -38.25 -42.50
N ALA A 5 16.03 -38.25 -42.91
CA ALA A 5 15.04 -37.25 -42.46
C ALA A 5 14.65 -37.43 -40.98
N TYR A 6 14.49 -38.68 -40.51
CA TYR A 6 14.17 -38.96 -39.11
C TYR A 6 15.35 -38.68 -38.17
N LEU A 7 16.59 -38.88 -38.64
CA LEU A 7 17.79 -38.58 -37.86
C LEU A 7 17.97 -37.07 -37.68
N CYS A 8 17.75 -36.26 -38.73
CA CYS A 8 17.72 -34.79 -38.60
C CYS A 8 16.62 -34.32 -37.65
N LEU A 9 15.41 -34.89 -37.73
CA LEU A 9 14.28 -34.50 -36.87
C LEU A 9 14.55 -34.81 -35.39
N LEU A 10 15.12 -35.98 -35.09
CA LEU A 10 15.57 -36.36 -33.75
C LEU A 10 16.67 -35.44 -33.21
N LEU A 11 17.65 -35.08 -34.05
CA LEU A 11 18.71 -34.14 -33.67
C LEU A 11 18.16 -32.74 -33.35
N THR A 12 17.19 -32.25 -34.14
CA THR A 12 16.53 -30.96 -33.88
C THR A 12 15.71 -30.97 -32.59
N CYS A 13 15.01 -32.05 -32.27
CA CYS A 13 14.27 -32.17 -31.01
C CYS A 13 15.20 -32.20 -29.77
N MET A 14 16.36 -32.87 -29.87
CA MET A 14 17.35 -32.85 -28.79
C MET A 14 17.96 -31.47 -28.55
N LEU A 15 18.17 -30.68 -29.61
CA LEU A 15 18.70 -29.31 -29.49
C LEU A 15 17.70 -28.35 -28.83
N ILE A 16 16.40 -28.51 -29.10
CA ILE A 16 15.34 -27.68 -28.48
C ILE A 16 15.19 -28.01 -26.99
N SER A 17 15.31 -29.28 -26.62
CA SER A 17 15.15 -29.75 -25.23
C SER A 17 16.33 -29.42 -24.31
N CYS A 18 17.45 -28.94 -24.87
CA CYS A 18 18.67 -28.62 -24.11
C CYS A 18 18.82 -27.13 -23.80
N THR A 19 17.79 -26.32 -24.05
CA THR A 19 17.78 -24.91 -23.64
C THR A 19 17.33 -24.87 -22.17
N PRO A 20 18.22 -24.59 -21.20
CA PRO A 20 17.76 -24.37 -19.84
C PRO A 20 16.87 -23.14 -19.85
N THR A 21 15.60 -23.30 -19.47
CA THR A 21 14.72 -22.18 -19.17
C THR A 21 15.36 -21.43 -18.00
N GLN A 22 16.07 -20.34 -18.27
CA GLN A 22 16.49 -19.43 -17.21
C GLN A 22 15.24 -18.72 -16.73
N GLU A 23 14.67 -19.18 -15.62
CA GLU A 23 13.77 -18.34 -14.83
C GLU A 23 14.58 -17.11 -14.41
N LYS A 24 14.34 -16.01 -15.12
CA LYS A 24 14.87 -14.71 -14.76
C LYS A 24 14.13 -14.29 -13.51
N HIS A 25 14.69 -14.63 -12.35
CA HIS A 25 14.16 -14.22 -11.06
C HIS A 25 14.32 -12.70 -10.96
N GLU A 26 13.30 -11.97 -11.40
CA GLU A 26 13.28 -10.52 -11.33
C GLU A 26 13.11 -10.14 -9.86
N ILE A 27 14.07 -9.37 -9.33
CA ILE A 27 14.01 -8.93 -7.94
C ILE A 27 12.90 -7.91 -7.83
N ASP A 28 11.86 -8.23 -7.07
CA ASP A 28 10.82 -7.27 -6.71
C ASP A 28 11.31 -6.35 -5.59
N TYR A 29 11.82 -5.17 -5.96
CA TYR A 29 12.27 -4.19 -4.99
C TYR A 29 11.13 -3.59 -4.15
N THR A 30 9.88 -3.66 -4.61
CA THR A 30 8.74 -3.11 -3.87
C THR A 30 8.46 -3.90 -2.59
N SER A 31 8.83 -5.18 -2.58
CA SER A 31 8.73 -6.06 -1.41
C SER A 31 9.58 -5.62 -0.21
N TYR A 32 10.60 -4.77 -0.42
CA TYR A 32 11.42 -4.21 0.66
C TYR A 32 10.81 -2.97 1.31
N VAL A 33 9.77 -2.38 0.72
CA VAL A 33 9.16 -1.14 1.21
C VAL A 33 8.13 -1.47 2.30
N ASN A 34 8.30 -0.88 3.48
CA ASN A 34 7.31 -0.89 4.54
C ASN A 34 6.77 0.55 4.77
N PRO A 35 5.58 0.89 4.26
CA PRO A 35 4.98 2.23 4.41
C PRO A 35 4.69 2.64 5.86
N PHE A 36 4.65 1.70 6.81
CA PHE A 36 4.46 2.04 8.23
C PHE A 36 5.72 2.63 8.89
N ILE A 37 6.90 2.48 8.28
CA ILE A 37 8.12 3.09 8.82
C ILE A 37 7.97 4.62 8.76
N GLY A 38 8.06 5.27 9.92
CA GLY A 38 7.87 6.71 10.08
C GLY A 38 6.45 7.13 10.45
N THR A 39 5.49 6.20 10.52
CA THR A 39 4.11 6.49 10.96
C THR A 39 3.94 6.48 12.49
N ASP A 40 4.97 6.06 13.23
CA ASP A 40 5.08 6.19 14.69
C ASP A 40 6.23 7.16 15.03
N PHE A 41 6.20 7.71 16.25
CA PHE A 41 7.10 8.76 16.72
C PHE A 41 7.13 9.95 15.72
N THR A 42 8.26 10.62 15.53
CA THR A 42 8.30 11.93 14.86
C THR A 42 8.57 11.84 13.35
N GLY A 43 8.34 10.67 12.76
CA GLY A 43 8.58 10.42 11.33
C GLY A 43 7.50 10.96 10.41
N ASN A 44 6.32 11.30 10.95
CA ASN A 44 5.21 11.97 10.28
C ASN A 44 5.04 11.54 8.81
N THR A 45 5.06 10.24 8.53
CA THR A 45 4.71 9.71 7.20
C THR A 45 3.29 9.19 7.22
N TYR A 46 2.78 8.80 6.05
CA TYR A 46 1.49 8.15 5.91
C TYR A 46 1.65 6.79 5.21
N PRO A 47 0.82 5.78 5.54
CA PRO A 47 0.93 4.44 4.97
C PRO A 47 0.14 4.28 3.65
N GLY A 48 -0.55 5.33 3.20
CA GLY A 48 -1.45 5.31 2.05
C GLY A 48 -0.81 4.99 0.69
N ALA A 49 -1.67 4.75 -0.29
CA ALA A 49 -1.29 4.44 -1.65
C ALA A 49 -0.87 5.71 -2.42
N GLN A 50 0.31 5.67 -3.01
CA GLN A 50 0.84 6.73 -3.88
C GLN A 50 1.75 6.13 -4.95
N ALA A 51 1.65 6.63 -6.19
CA ALA A 51 2.67 6.41 -7.21
C ALA A 51 3.87 7.35 -6.99
N PRO A 52 5.08 7.04 -7.48
CA PRO A 52 6.22 7.95 -7.34
C PRO A 52 5.90 9.37 -7.84
N PHE A 53 6.03 10.36 -6.96
CA PHE A 53 5.72 11.78 -7.22
C PHE A 53 4.26 12.07 -7.61
N GLY A 54 3.34 11.15 -7.30
CA GLY A 54 1.91 11.34 -7.57
C GLY A 54 1.32 12.49 -6.78
N MET A 55 0.46 13.30 -7.42
CA MET A 55 -0.23 14.43 -6.78
C MET A 55 -1.34 14.01 -5.81
N VAL A 56 -1.78 12.76 -5.88
CA VAL A 56 -2.79 12.17 -4.97
C VAL A 56 -2.08 11.19 -4.04
N GLN A 57 -2.34 11.34 -2.74
CA GLN A 57 -1.84 10.48 -1.67
C GLN A 57 -3.05 9.93 -0.93
N LEU A 58 -3.61 8.81 -1.39
CA LEU A 58 -4.82 8.24 -0.80
C LEU A 58 -4.45 7.45 0.46
N SER A 59 -4.74 7.99 1.64
CA SER A 59 -4.29 7.44 2.93
C SER A 59 -5.39 7.47 4.00
N PRO A 60 -5.37 6.56 5.00
CA PRO A 60 -6.23 6.66 6.18
C PRO A 60 -5.97 7.92 7.00
N ASP A 61 -7.04 8.47 7.58
CA ASP A 61 -7.03 9.50 8.60
C ASP A 61 -7.55 8.95 9.93
N ASN A 62 -6.83 9.15 11.04
CA ASN A 62 -7.32 8.74 12.36
C ASN A 62 -8.43 9.67 12.90
N GLY A 63 -8.53 10.90 12.37
CA GLY A 63 -9.57 11.89 12.65
C GLY A 63 -9.35 12.75 13.89
N LEU A 64 -8.47 12.34 14.81
CA LEU A 64 -8.12 13.17 15.96
C LEU A 64 -7.03 14.18 15.58
N PRO A 65 -7.12 15.44 16.06
CA PRO A 65 -6.04 16.40 15.89
C PRO A 65 -4.88 16.04 16.82
N GLY A 66 -3.68 16.49 16.47
CA GLY A 66 -2.50 16.32 17.32
C GLY A 66 -1.24 16.43 16.49
N TRP A 67 -0.12 16.78 17.15
CA TRP A 67 1.16 16.88 16.45
C TRP A 67 1.63 15.54 15.88
N ASP A 68 1.28 14.43 16.54
CA ASP A 68 1.63 13.08 16.06
C ASP A 68 0.80 12.64 14.82
N ARG A 69 -0.26 13.38 14.48
CA ARG A 69 -1.23 13.05 13.40
C ARG A 69 -1.17 14.06 12.26
N ILE A 70 -0.05 14.76 12.11
CA ILE A 70 0.10 15.82 11.09
C ILE A 70 0.23 15.31 9.65
N SER A 71 0.26 13.99 9.46
CA SER A 71 0.13 13.34 8.16
C SER A 71 -1.15 12.52 8.07
N GLY A 72 -2.12 12.78 8.94
CA GLY A 72 -3.44 12.12 8.96
C GLY A 72 -3.44 10.80 9.74
N TYR A 73 -2.32 10.08 9.71
CA TYR A 73 -2.14 8.78 10.34
C TYR A 73 -1.04 8.77 11.40
N PHE A 74 -1.29 8.09 12.53
CA PHE A 74 -0.38 7.84 13.63
C PHE A 74 -0.54 6.38 14.06
N TYR A 75 0.53 5.58 13.93
CA TYR A 75 0.46 4.13 14.11
C TYR A 75 -0.11 3.69 15.46
N PRO A 76 0.17 4.33 16.61
CA PRO A 76 -0.44 3.91 17.88
C PRO A 76 -1.96 4.11 18.00
N ASP A 77 -2.62 4.79 17.06
CA ASP A 77 -4.07 4.96 17.08
C ASP A 77 -4.83 3.69 16.65
N SER A 78 -6.11 3.64 17.05
CA SER A 78 -7.00 2.51 16.75
C SER A 78 -8.35 2.96 16.16
N THR A 79 -8.41 4.20 15.66
CA THR A 79 -9.58 4.75 14.97
C THR A 79 -9.22 5.18 13.55
N ILE A 80 -10.16 5.02 12.62
CA ILE A 80 -10.12 5.60 11.28
C ILE A 80 -11.40 6.39 11.09
N ALA A 81 -11.26 7.67 10.75
CA ALA A 81 -12.36 8.58 10.47
C ALA A 81 -12.63 8.73 8.96
N GLY A 82 -11.71 8.28 8.12
CA GLY A 82 -11.89 8.27 6.67
C GLY A 82 -10.58 8.02 5.92
N PHE A 83 -10.66 8.20 4.61
CA PHE A 83 -9.54 8.14 3.68
C PHE A 83 -9.55 9.40 2.83
N SER A 84 -8.62 10.32 3.06
CA SER A 84 -8.47 11.53 2.24
C SER A 84 -7.45 11.35 1.12
N HIS A 85 -7.49 12.24 0.14
CA HIS A 85 -6.75 12.09 -1.13
C HIS A 85 -5.48 12.94 -1.19
N THR A 86 -5.22 13.79 -0.20
CA THR A 86 -4.05 14.70 -0.18
C THR A 86 -3.38 14.69 1.19
N HIS A 87 -2.06 14.47 1.22
CA HIS A 87 -1.29 14.35 2.46
C HIS A 87 0.13 14.89 2.31
N LEU A 88 0.64 15.52 3.37
CA LEU A 88 2.04 15.92 3.49
C LEU A 88 2.84 14.83 4.22
N SER A 89 4.02 14.50 3.70
CA SER A 89 4.92 13.49 4.29
C SER A 89 6.14 14.16 4.91
N GLY A 90 6.39 13.88 6.19
CA GLY A 90 7.58 14.26 6.94
C GLY A 90 7.61 15.73 7.39
N THR A 91 6.46 16.40 7.44
CA THR A 91 6.40 17.82 7.85
C THR A 91 6.47 17.98 9.37
N GLY A 92 6.47 19.22 9.84
CA GLY A 92 6.32 19.56 11.27
C GLY A 92 5.00 20.25 11.60
N ALA A 93 4.15 20.44 10.60
CA ALA A 93 2.83 21.06 10.67
C ALA A 93 1.89 20.34 9.71
N GLY A 94 0.62 20.21 10.12
CA GLY A 94 -0.42 19.55 9.33
C GLY A 94 -1.14 20.54 8.41
N ASP A 95 -1.49 20.05 7.23
CA ASP A 95 -2.36 20.68 6.23
C ASP A 95 -2.87 19.57 5.29
N LEU A 96 -3.69 19.90 4.29
CA LEU A 96 -4.35 18.97 3.36
C LEU A 96 -5.50 18.17 4.00
N TYR A 97 -5.56 16.85 3.80
CA TYR A 97 -6.69 15.98 4.15
C TYR A 97 -7.96 16.21 3.31
N ASP A 98 -7.77 16.64 2.07
CA ASP A 98 -8.87 17.00 1.20
C ASP A 98 -9.56 15.77 0.62
N ILE A 99 -10.88 15.89 0.42
CA ILE A 99 -11.72 14.87 -0.20
C ILE A 99 -11.67 13.56 0.62
N SER A 100 -12.18 13.62 1.86
CA SER A 100 -12.28 12.44 2.72
C SER A 100 -13.46 11.55 2.35
N PHE A 101 -13.22 10.25 2.25
CA PHE A 101 -14.24 9.22 2.03
C PHE A 101 -14.25 8.24 3.20
N MET A 102 -15.40 8.05 3.84
CA MET A 102 -15.57 7.07 4.92
C MET A 102 -16.67 6.06 4.55
N PRO A 103 -16.31 4.81 4.19
CA PRO A 103 -17.28 3.75 4.00
C PRO A 103 -18.02 3.46 5.31
N VAL A 104 -19.35 3.42 5.28
CA VAL A 104 -20.17 3.10 6.46
C VAL A 104 -21.27 2.10 6.18
N THR A 105 -21.58 1.28 7.17
CA THR A 105 -22.81 0.48 7.24
C THR A 105 -23.71 1.07 8.30
N LEU A 106 -25.02 1.17 8.03
CA LEU A 106 -25.98 1.68 9.01
C LEU A 106 -26.36 0.61 10.06
N PRO A 107 -26.55 0.98 11.33
CA PRO A 107 -26.25 2.30 11.90
C PRO A 107 -24.74 2.53 12.05
N TYR A 108 -24.27 3.74 11.70
CA TYR A 108 -22.85 4.10 11.84
C TYR A 108 -22.53 4.53 13.28
N LYS A 109 -21.24 4.48 13.64
CA LYS A 109 -20.73 5.01 14.91
C LYS A 109 -20.28 6.44 14.72
N GLU A 110 -20.64 7.29 15.68
CA GLU A 110 -20.28 8.71 15.69
C GLU A 110 -19.88 9.09 17.12
N ALA A 111 -18.78 9.81 17.24
CA ALA A 111 -18.32 10.43 18.49
C ALA A 111 -18.50 11.95 18.39
N GLU A 112 -18.44 12.62 19.54
CA GLU A 112 -18.38 14.07 19.58
C GLU A 112 -17.20 14.63 18.76
N ALA A 113 -17.34 15.87 18.32
CA ALA A 113 -16.26 16.57 17.64
C ALA A 113 -14.98 16.59 18.50
N PRO A 114 -13.79 16.46 17.88
CA PRO A 114 -13.53 16.51 16.43
C PRO A 114 -13.61 15.17 15.69
N LEU A 115 -13.82 14.04 16.36
CA LEU A 115 -13.68 12.72 15.74
C LEU A 115 -14.83 12.38 14.77
N GLY A 116 -16.09 12.65 15.17
CA GLY A 116 -17.25 12.38 14.32
C GLY A 116 -17.43 10.89 13.97
N ILE A 117 -17.84 10.63 12.72
CA ILE A 117 -18.06 9.28 12.18
C ILE A 117 -16.71 8.55 12.09
N HIS A 118 -16.62 7.35 12.67
CA HIS A 118 -15.38 6.59 12.69
C HIS A 118 -15.62 5.07 12.78
N SER A 119 -14.59 4.31 12.43
CA SER A 119 -14.48 2.88 12.74
C SER A 119 -13.28 2.63 13.67
N LYS A 120 -13.36 1.56 14.45
CA LYS A 120 -12.19 1.02 15.15
C LYS A 120 -11.52 0.01 14.24
N PHE A 121 -10.19 -0.02 14.27
CA PHE A 121 -9.40 -1.00 13.52
C PHE A 121 -8.31 -1.62 14.40
N SER A 122 -7.62 -2.62 13.87
CA SER A 122 -6.41 -3.19 14.47
C SER A 122 -5.34 -3.36 13.40
N HIS A 123 -4.08 -3.06 13.74
CA HIS A 123 -2.95 -3.32 12.82
C HIS A 123 -2.79 -4.80 12.45
N LYS A 124 -3.44 -5.73 13.16
CA LYS A 124 -3.49 -7.15 12.77
C LYS A 124 -4.24 -7.37 11.46
N ASP A 125 -5.22 -6.51 11.17
CA ASP A 125 -6.07 -6.55 9.99
C ASP A 125 -5.80 -5.35 9.06
N GLU A 126 -4.60 -4.77 9.16
CA GLU A 126 -4.12 -3.65 8.35
C GLU A 126 -2.89 -4.09 7.56
N SER A 127 -2.78 -3.68 6.31
CA SER A 127 -1.57 -3.90 5.53
C SER A 127 -1.32 -2.81 4.50
N ALA A 128 -0.04 -2.53 4.24
CA ALA A 128 0.41 -1.56 3.27
C ALA A 128 1.66 -2.07 2.56
N HIS A 129 1.79 -1.74 1.28
CA HIS A 129 2.98 -1.92 0.47
C HIS A 129 3.08 -0.79 -0.56
N ALA A 130 4.16 -0.74 -1.35
CA ALA A 130 4.30 0.33 -2.34
C ALA A 130 3.06 0.42 -3.23
N GLY A 131 2.39 1.58 -3.22
CA GLY A 131 1.20 1.86 -4.02
C GLY A 131 -0.11 1.26 -3.52
N TYR A 132 -0.18 0.70 -2.30
CA TYR A 132 -1.39 0.05 -1.78
C TYR A 132 -1.53 0.16 -0.26
N TYR A 133 -2.77 0.34 0.18
CA TYR A 133 -3.16 0.30 1.58
C TYR A 133 -4.51 -0.43 1.70
N GLN A 134 -4.67 -1.23 2.76
CA GLN A 134 -5.96 -1.76 3.17
C GLN A 134 -6.09 -1.83 4.69
N VAL A 135 -7.32 -1.86 5.15
CA VAL A 135 -7.70 -2.08 6.55
C VAL A 135 -9.09 -2.70 6.61
N ARG A 136 -9.40 -3.38 7.70
CA ARG A 136 -10.71 -3.96 7.98
C ARG A 136 -11.39 -3.32 9.17
#